data_AF-A0A356ZB12-F1
#
_entry.id   AF-A0A356ZB12-F1
#
_cell.length_a   1.000
_cell.length_b   1.000
_cell.length_c   1.000
_cell.angle_alpha   90.00
_cell.angle_beta   90.00
_cell.angle_gamma   90.00
#
_symmetry.space_group_name_H-M   'P 1'
#
loop_
_entity.id
_entity.type
_entity.pdbx_description
1 polymer ?
#
loop_
_entity_poly.entity_id
_entity_poly.type
_entity_poly.pdbx_seq_one_letter_code
_entity_poly.pdbx_strand_id
1 'polypeptide(L)'
;LGYENTLSVTMDDMIHHTSAVVRGTTNTMVVGDMPFLSYHISTQEAVRNAGRFIQEAGAQSVKLEGGTERVDTIKAILDAQIPVMGHIGMTPQSVNQFGG
;
A
#
# COMPACT_ATOMS: atom_id res chain seq x y z
N LEU A 1 9.55 9.89 -8.84
CA LEU A 1 9.06 11.26 -8.55
C LEU A 1 10.17 12.23 -8.14
N GLY A 2 11.33 11.77 -7.66
CA GLY A 2 12.46 12.67 -7.35
C GLY A 2 12.42 13.30 -5.96
N TYR A 3 11.60 12.76 -5.06
CA TYR A 3 11.57 13.15 -3.65
C TYR A 3 12.76 12.57 -2.88
N GLU A 4 13.13 13.20 -1.76
CA GLU A 4 14.20 12.71 -0.88
C GLU A 4 13.88 11.33 -0.28
N ASN A 5 12.61 11.05 0.01
CA ASN A 5 12.16 9.80 0.59
C ASN A 5 10.73 9.46 0.11
N THR A 6 10.23 8.30 0.54
CA THR A 6 8.91 7.79 0.14
C THR A 6 7.75 8.40 0.93
N LEU A 7 8.00 9.21 1.97
CA LEU A 7 6.95 9.78 2.82
C LEU A 7 6.08 10.80 2.07
N SER A 8 6.63 11.42 1.04
CA SER A 8 5.93 12.42 0.21
C SER A 8 5.04 11.80 -0.87
N VAL A 9 5.12 10.49 -1.10
CA VAL A 9 4.31 9.81 -2.11
C VAL A 9 2.86 9.74 -1.65
N THR A 10 1.94 10.17 -2.51
CA THR A 10 0.51 10.22 -2.19
C THR A 10 -0.24 8.97 -2.66
N MET A 11 -1.49 8.80 -2.20
CA MET A 11 -2.39 7.79 -2.75
C MET A 11 -2.58 7.97 -4.26
N ASP A 12 -2.77 9.20 -4.73
CA ASP A 12 -3.05 9.45 -6.15
C ASP A 12 -1.84 9.17 -7.04
N ASP A 13 -0.62 9.42 -6.53
CA ASP A 13 0.62 9.00 -7.19
C ASP A 13 0.64 7.48 -7.39
N MET A 14 0.37 6.72 -6.32
CA MET A 14 0.40 5.27 -6.35
C MET A 14 -0.70 4.69 -7.23
N ILE A 15 -1.92 5.25 -7.19
CA ILE A 15 -3.00 4.86 -8.08
C ILE A 15 -2.61 5.11 -9.53
N HIS A 16 -2.11 6.30 -9.88
CA HIS A 16 -1.71 6.63 -11.25
C HIS A 16 -0.70 5.64 -11.83
N HIS A 17 0.37 5.35 -11.08
CA HIS A 17 1.43 4.43 -11.52
C HIS A 17 0.93 2.99 -11.58
N THR A 18 0.13 2.56 -10.61
CA THR A 18 -0.43 1.21 -10.58
C THR A 18 -1.37 0.98 -11.77
N SER A 19 -2.26 1.94 -12.08
CA SER A 19 -3.13 1.86 -13.26
C SER A 19 -2.32 1.75 -14.56
N ALA A 20 -1.19 2.46 -14.65
CA ALA A 20 -0.31 2.40 -15.81
C ALA A 20 0.33 1.02 -15.98
N VAL A 21 0.80 0.41 -14.89
CA VAL A 21 1.36 -0.95 -14.88
C VAL A 21 0.29 -1.98 -15.25
N VAL A 22 -0.89 -1.91 -14.64
CA VAL A 22 -1.99 -2.87 -14.89
C VAL A 22 -2.37 -2.90 -16.37
N ARG A 23 -2.45 -1.75 -17.05
CA ARG A 23 -2.73 -1.68 -18.50
C ARG A 23 -1.65 -2.34 -19.36
N GLY A 24 -0.41 -2.43 -18.86
CA GLY A 24 0.71 -3.05 -19.55
C GLY A 24 0.91 -4.54 -19.25
N THR A 25 0.20 -5.10 -18.26
CA THR A 25 0.37 -6.49 -17.83
C THR A 25 -0.77 -7.39 -18.27
N THR A 26 -0.47 -8.62 -18.70
CA THR A 26 -1.48 -9.61 -19.11
C THR A 26 -1.61 -10.78 -18.13
N ASN A 27 -0.48 -11.36 -17.69
CA ASN A 27 -0.44 -12.58 -16.87
C ASN A 27 0.43 -12.43 -15.60
N THR A 28 0.60 -11.20 -15.11
CA THR A 28 1.41 -10.90 -13.92
C THR A 28 0.52 -10.37 -12.81
N MET A 29 0.74 -10.83 -11.58
CA MET A 29 0.09 -10.26 -10.41
C MET A 29 0.69 -8.89 -10.10
N VAL A 30 -0.16 -7.85 -10.05
CA VAL A 30 0.22 -6.50 -9.68
C VAL A 30 -0.12 -6.26 -8.21
N VAL A 31 0.89 -5.82 -7.46
CA VAL A 31 0.80 -5.45 -6.05
C VAL A 31 0.96 -3.93 -5.94
N GLY A 32 -0.07 -3.24 -5.45
CA GLY A 32 -0.02 -1.79 -5.19
C GLY A 32 0.54 -1.50 -3.81
N ASP A 33 1.60 -0.71 -3.70
CA ASP A 33 2.13 -0.32 -2.39
C ASP A 33 1.29 0.79 -1.76
N MET A 34 0.77 0.55 -0.56
CA MET A 34 0.05 1.57 0.19
C MET A 34 1.07 2.60 0.71
N PRO A 35 0.98 3.87 0.30
CA PRO A 35 1.96 4.89 0.69
C PRO A 35 1.87 5.23 2.18
N PHE A 36 2.86 5.96 2.68
CA PHE A 36 2.89 6.41 4.07
C PHE A 36 1.57 7.09 4.48
N LEU A 37 1.19 6.90 5.75
CA LEU A 37 -0.05 7.39 6.36
C LEU A 37 -1.37 6.79 5.83
N SER A 38 -1.40 6.18 4.64
CA SER A 38 -2.64 5.65 4.03
C SER A 38 -3.29 4.47 4.77
N TYR A 39 -2.56 3.80 5.66
CA TYR A 39 -3.05 2.68 6.47
C TYR A 39 -2.77 2.83 7.98
N HIS A 40 -2.23 3.97 8.40
CA HIS A 40 -1.79 4.20 9.78
C HIS A 40 -2.88 4.79 10.67
N ILE A 41 -3.81 5.55 10.09
CA ILE A 41 -4.80 6.36 10.83
C ILE A 41 -5.88 5.47 11.46
N SER A 42 -6.49 4.60 10.67
CA SER A 42 -7.53 3.68 11.13
C SER A 42 -7.65 2.48 10.19
N THR A 43 -8.23 1.39 10.68
CA THR A 43 -8.55 0.22 9.84
C THR A 43 -9.54 0.59 8.72
N GLN A 44 -10.50 1.48 8.99
CA GLN A 44 -11.46 1.95 7.99
C GLN A 44 -10.78 2.71 6.84
N GLU A 45 -9.87 3.63 7.16
CA GLU A 45 -9.12 4.35 6.13
C GLU A 45 -8.18 3.42 5.36
N ALA A 46 -7.55 2.46 6.04
CA ALA A 46 -6.73 1.46 5.38
C ALA A 46 -7.55 0.62 4.36
N VAL A 47 -8.74 0.15 4.76
CA VAL A 47 -9.65 -0.58 3.87
C VAL A 47 -10.10 0.29 2.70
N ARG A 48 -10.47 1.56 2.96
CA ARG A 48 -10.87 2.51 1.91
C ARG A 48 -9.74 2.69 0.90
N ASN A 49 -8.52 2.96 1.37
CA ASN A 49 -7.36 3.17 0.51
C ASN A 49 -6.94 1.91 -0.23
N ALA A 50 -6.98 0.74 0.41
CA ALA A 50 -6.76 -0.54 -0.26
C ALA A 50 -7.79 -0.78 -1.37
N GLY A 51 -9.07 -0.46 -1.10
CA GLY A 51 -10.15 -0.52 -2.08
C GLY A 51 -9.90 0.35 -3.31
N ARG A 52 -9.30 1.53 -3.16
CA ARG A 52 -8.90 2.38 -4.29
C ARG A 52 -7.93 1.68 -5.23
N PHE A 53 -6.94 0.93 -4.72
CA PHE A 53 -6.01 0.18 -5.57
C PHE A 53 -6.72 -0.89 -6.42
N ILE A 54 -7.74 -1.54 -5.87
CA ILE A 54 -8.50 -2.55 -6.61
C ILE A 54 -9.44 -1.89 -7.62
N GLN A 55 -10.21 -0.89 -7.18
CA GLN A 55 -11.28 -0.28 -7.97
C GLN A 55 -10.78 0.71 -9.03
N GLU A 56 -9.83 1.59 -8.67
CA GLU A 56 -9.35 2.67 -9.55
C GLU A 56 -8.12 2.21 -10.35
N ALA A 57 -7.24 1.41 -9.75
CA ALA A 57 -6.00 0.99 -10.39
C ALA A 57 -6.03 -0.41 -11.01
N GLY A 58 -6.93 -1.29 -10.57
CA GLY A 58 -7.03 -2.66 -11.06
C GLY A 58 -5.95 -3.60 -10.51
N ALA A 59 -5.29 -3.23 -9.40
CA ALA A 59 -4.34 -4.12 -8.74
C ALA A 59 -5.06 -5.36 -8.17
N GLN A 60 -4.36 -6.49 -8.06
CA GLN A 60 -4.90 -7.71 -7.47
C GLN A 60 -4.62 -7.83 -5.96
N SER A 61 -3.71 -7.02 -5.44
CA SER A 61 -3.33 -7.02 -4.03
C SER A 61 -2.68 -5.70 -3.62
N VAL A 62 -2.57 -5.48 -2.31
CA VAL A 62 -1.87 -4.33 -1.75
C VAL A 62 -0.70 -4.75 -0.88
N LYS A 63 0.34 -3.90 -0.79
CA LYS A 63 1.45 -4.04 0.16
C LYS A 63 1.33 -2.98 1.25
N LEU A 64 1.63 -3.33 2.48
CA LEU A 64 1.82 -2.37 3.58
C LEU A 64 2.96 -2.81 4.49
N GLU A 65 3.55 -1.84 5.18
CA GLU A 65 4.74 -2.05 6.01
C GLU A 65 4.39 -2.11 7.50
N GLY A 66 5.09 -2.97 8.24
CA GLY A 66 4.97 -3.06 9.68
C GLY A 66 4.82 -4.49 10.19
N GLY A 67 5.12 -4.66 11.47
CA GLY A 67 5.08 -5.94 12.17
C GLY A 67 3.72 -6.26 12.77
N THR A 68 3.75 -6.81 13.99
CA THR A 68 2.55 -7.24 14.72
C THR A 68 1.55 -6.11 14.98
N GLU A 69 2.03 -4.86 15.04
CA GLU A 69 1.21 -3.66 15.22
C GLU A 69 0.28 -3.37 14.04
N ARG A 70 0.47 -4.03 12.88
CA ARG A 70 -0.41 -3.91 11.71
C ARG A 70 -1.42 -5.05 11.60
N VAL A 71 -1.44 -6.03 12.51
CA VAL A 71 -2.30 -7.22 12.40
C VAL A 71 -3.78 -6.87 12.27
N ASP A 72 -4.29 -5.91 13.05
CA ASP A 72 -5.70 -5.52 12.99
C ASP A 72 -6.06 -4.80 11.68
N THR A 73 -5.14 -3.99 11.16
CA THR A 73 -5.25 -3.38 9.83
C THR A 73 -5.28 -4.43 8.73
N ILE A 74 -4.35 -5.40 8.77
CA ILE A 74 -4.27 -6.49 7.78
C ILE A 74 -5.54 -7.32 7.82
N LYS A 75 -6.03 -7.69 9.01
CA LYS A 75 -7.29 -8.43 9.17
C LYS A 75 -8.46 -7.68 8.54
N ALA A 76 -8.61 -6.39 8.83
CA ALA A 76 -9.70 -5.60 8.26
C ALA A 76 -9.66 -5.54 6.71
N ILE A 77 -8.47 -5.45 6.12
CA ILE A 77 -8.31 -5.46 4.65
C ILE A 77 -8.65 -6.84 4.06
N LEU A 78 -8.20 -7.91 4.73
CA LEU A 78 -8.54 -9.29 4.33
C LEU A 78 -10.03 -9.59 4.47
N ASP A 79 -10.70 -9.11 5.52
CA ASP A 79 -12.14 -9.24 5.75
C ASP A 79 -12.95 -8.51 4.65
N ALA A 80 -12.39 -7.43 4.10
CA ALA A 80 -12.90 -6.75 2.91
C ALA A 80 -12.54 -7.46 1.59
N GLN A 81 -11.98 -8.68 1.66
CA GLN A 81 -11.63 -9.54 0.53
C GLN A 81 -10.49 -9.00 -0.36
N ILE A 82 -9.61 -8.16 0.20
CA ILE A 82 -8.46 -7.62 -0.52
C ILE A 82 -7.19 -8.35 -0.07
N PRO A 83 -6.46 -9.03 -0.98
CA PRO A 83 -5.20 -9.71 -0.63
C PRO A 83 -4.11 -8.72 -0.20
N VAL A 84 -3.31 -9.11 0.81
CA VAL A 84 -2.26 -8.27 1.39
C VAL A 84 -0.90 -8.96 1.32
N MET A 85 0.10 -8.23 0.83
CA MET A 85 1.51 -8.54 0.96
C MET A 85 2.09 -7.76 2.15
N GLY A 86 2.54 -8.46 3.19
CA GLY A 86 3.20 -7.82 4.33
C GLY A 86 4.67 -7.53 4.04
N HIS A 87 5.15 -6.33 4.38
CA HIS A 87 6.57 -5.98 4.37
C HIS A 87 7.09 -5.81 5.80
N ILE A 88 7.98 -6.71 6.21
CA ILE A 88 8.63 -6.74 7.53
C ILE A 88 10.14 -6.50 7.40
N GLY A 89 10.80 -6.22 8.53
CA GLY A 89 12.24 -5.94 8.55
C GLY A 89 12.52 -4.45 8.37
N MET A 90 13.34 -4.09 7.38
CA MET A 90 13.60 -2.68 7.07
C MET A 90 12.40 -2.10 6.31
N THR A 91 11.67 -1.19 6.95
CA THR A 91 10.47 -0.55 6.41
C THR A 91 10.77 0.93 6.09
N PRO A 92 11.03 1.30 4.82
CA PRO A 92 11.40 2.66 4.45
C PRO A 92 10.39 3.74 4.84
N GLN A 93 9.11 3.39 5.02
CA GLN A 93 8.11 4.34 5.53
C GLN A 93 8.34 4.74 6.99
N SER A 94 9.25 4.05 7.69
CA SER A 94 9.72 4.34 9.04
C SER A 94 11.14 4.91 9.07
N VAL A 95 11.65 5.46 7.95
CA VAL A 95 12.97 6.10 7.79
C VAL A 95 13.36 6.99 8.99
N ASN A 96 12.43 7.84 9.45
CA ASN A 96 12.65 8.77 10.56
C ASN A 96 12.77 8.06 11.93
N GLN A 97 12.18 6.87 12.10
CA GLN A 97 12.33 6.07 13.32
C GLN A 97 13.63 5.28 13.34
N PHE A 98 14.07 4.80 12.17
CA PHE A 98 15.33 4.07 12.04
C PHE A 98 16.57 4.98 11.99
N GLY A 99 16.39 6.26 11.68
CA GLY A 99 17.47 7.25 11.70
C GLY A 99 18.37 7.24 10.47
N GLY A 100 17.84 6.89 9.31
CA GLY A 100 18.56 6.92 8.03
C GLY A 100 17.61 6.89 6.86
#